data_AF-A0AAD9JWB8-F1
#
_entry.id   AF-A0AAD9JWB8-F1
#
_cell.length_a   1.000
_cell.length_b   1.000
_cell.length_c   1.000
_cell.angle_alpha   90.00
_cell.angle_beta   90.00
_cell.angle_gamma   90.00
#
_symmetry.space_group_name_H-M   'P 1'
#
loop_
_entity.id
_entity.type
_entity.pdbx_description
1 polymer ?
#
loop_
_entity_poly.entity_id
_entity_poly.type
_entity_poly.pdbx_seq_one_letter_code
_entity_poly.pdbx_strand_id
1 'polypeptide(L)'
;MCTGNGTYIYVAVWWTFICLNKAVMLEFHGLQPDSMTKLEDNSISTCSRFVADGHQYTQIFQQTTCTTDRMSVTLVGQDMKCVDNMYVVGLTGSDVGKANNKWKTCRPRWQTTTDDNLDWCIYDCICTGDCEQVMALRWPKKLADSSWTLCDISYHCNGYCSDQSICYIYGKGSWDDGVAFCRGLHPSARMIEENSDEESKKHIAEAVKAGHSTYWIGARRPSAGSRYEFYWNSSGNGLLYTRWRDGQPYKGEAGADCVFAYGKGNWRWDDNACSMSVMYMCKVQVNE
;
A
#
# COMPACT_ATOMS: atom_id res chain seq x y z
N MET A 1 2.87 -23.84 -9.46
CA MET A 1 3.54 -24.21 -10.73
C MET A 1 3.10 -23.20 -11.77
N CYS A 2 4.00 -22.35 -12.25
CA CYS A 2 3.69 -21.42 -13.34
C CYS A 2 3.75 -22.22 -14.66
N THR A 3 2.72 -22.13 -15.49
CA THR A 3 2.67 -22.83 -16.79
C THR A 3 2.64 -21.81 -17.92
N GLY A 4 3.58 -21.90 -18.85
CA GLY A 4 3.67 -21.00 -20.02
C GLY A 4 3.10 -21.66 -21.27
N ASN A 5 2.39 -20.89 -22.10
CA ASN A 5 2.04 -21.24 -23.47
C ASN A 5 2.64 -20.19 -24.41
N GLY A 6 3.61 -20.59 -25.24
CA GLY A 6 4.22 -19.72 -26.24
C GLY A 6 3.65 -19.99 -27.64
N THR A 7 3.39 -18.92 -28.40
CA THR A 7 3.20 -18.99 -29.86
C THR A 7 4.28 -18.11 -30.50
N TYR A 8 5.06 -18.66 -31.42
CA TYR A 8 6.24 -18.01 -32.00
C TYR A 8 5.86 -17.17 -33.24
N ILE A 9 6.08 -15.85 -33.19
CA ILE A 9 6.24 -15.00 -34.38
C ILE A 9 7.37 -14.00 -34.09
N TYR A 10 8.28 -13.82 -35.04
CA TYR A 10 9.48 -12.98 -34.95
C TYR A 10 9.17 -11.46 -34.90
N VAL A 11 8.49 -10.95 -33.88
CA VAL A 11 8.44 -9.52 -33.47
C VAL A 11 7.96 -9.48 -32.01
N ALA A 12 8.78 -9.00 -31.07
CA ALA A 12 8.53 -8.92 -29.61
C ALA A 12 8.17 -10.27 -28.96
N VAL A 13 9.05 -10.80 -28.10
CA VAL A 13 8.79 -12.06 -27.41
C VAL A 13 7.89 -11.78 -26.20
N TRP A 14 6.59 -12.00 -26.36
CA TRP A 14 5.59 -11.93 -25.30
C TRP A 14 5.70 -13.17 -24.39
N TRP A 15 6.14 -12.99 -23.14
CA TRP A 15 6.12 -14.06 -22.14
C TRP A 15 5.03 -13.77 -21.10
N THR A 16 3.82 -14.28 -21.34
CA THR A 16 2.75 -14.19 -20.34
C THR A 16 2.87 -15.34 -19.34
N PHE A 17 3.32 -15.03 -18.13
CA PHE A 17 3.25 -15.94 -16.99
C PHE A 17 1.98 -15.61 -16.17
N ILE A 18 1.12 -16.60 -15.96
CA ILE A 18 -0.08 -16.48 -15.12
C ILE A 18 0.13 -17.39 -13.91
N CYS A 19 0.21 -16.83 -12.70
CA CYS A 19 0.36 -17.59 -11.46
C CYS A 19 -0.75 -17.21 -10.45
N LEU A 20 -1.07 -18.13 -9.55
CA LEU A 20 -2.39 -18.28 -8.91
C LEU A 20 -2.75 -17.27 -7.79
N ASN A 21 -1.79 -16.54 -7.22
CA ASN A 21 -2.02 -15.70 -6.01
C ASN A 21 -1.84 -14.19 -6.24
N LYS A 22 -1.00 -13.80 -7.20
CA LYS A 22 -0.77 -12.43 -7.68
C LYS A 22 -0.45 -12.55 -9.16
N ALA A 23 -1.30 -11.99 -10.03
CA ALA A 23 -1.10 -12.09 -11.46
C ALA A 23 -0.13 -10.99 -11.90
N VAL A 24 1.16 -11.31 -11.88
CA VAL A 24 2.23 -10.45 -12.40
C VAL A 24 2.55 -10.87 -13.83
N MET A 25 2.15 -10.07 -14.82
CA MET A 25 2.57 -10.29 -16.22
C MET A 25 3.78 -9.44 -16.52
N LEU A 26 4.71 -9.97 -17.30
CA LEU A 26 5.93 -9.26 -17.61
C LEU A 26 6.16 -9.23 -19.11
N GLU A 27 6.39 -8.03 -19.62
CA GLU A 27 6.82 -7.82 -20.98
C GLU A 27 8.29 -7.38 -20.94
N PHE A 28 9.16 -8.23 -21.50
CA PHE A 28 10.60 -8.04 -21.46
C PHE A 28 11.17 -8.03 -22.86
N HIS A 29 11.96 -7.00 -23.14
CA HIS A 29 12.84 -6.98 -24.31
C HIS A 29 14.19 -7.63 -23.98
N GLY A 30 14.17 -8.87 -23.48
CA GLY A 30 15.38 -9.69 -23.24
C GLY A 30 15.87 -9.78 -21.78
N LEU A 31 15.20 -9.15 -20.83
CA LEU A 31 15.68 -9.03 -19.45
C LEU A 31 14.79 -9.85 -18.49
N GLN A 32 15.20 -11.08 -18.15
CA GLN A 32 14.42 -11.96 -17.26
C GLN A 32 14.81 -11.77 -15.79
N PRO A 33 13.85 -11.84 -14.84
CA PRO A 33 14.17 -11.87 -13.42
C PRO A 33 14.81 -13.20 -13.07
N ASP A 34 15.73 -13.20 -12.11
CA ASP A 34 16.32 -14.42 -11.55
C ASP A 34 15.26 -15.37 -10.93
N SER A 35 14.14 -14.82 -10.44
CA SER A 35 13.05 -15.59 -9.87
C SER A 35 11.71 -14.88 -10.00
N MET A 36 10.71 -15.55 -10.58
CA MET A 36 9.34 -15.04 -10.62
C MET A 36 8.61 -15.18 -9.28
N THR A 37 8.88 -16.26 -8.55
CA THR A 37 8.17 -16.60 -7.32
C THR A 37 8.40 -15.58 -6.21
N LYS A 38 9.56 -14.91 -6.20
CA LYS A 38 9.87 -13.85 -5.24
C LYS A 38 9.07 -12.57 -5.46
N LEU A 39 8.55 -12.31 -6.68
CA LEU A 39 7.68 -11.15 -6.94
C LEU A 39 6.22 -11.38 -6.50
N GLU A 40 5.86 -12.65 -6.25
CA GLU A 40 4.49 -13.07 -5.93
C GLU A 40 4.26 -13.33 -4.44
N ASP A 41 5.33 -13.40 -3.64
CA ASP A 41 5.25 -13.72 -2.22
C ASP A 41 4.81 -12.52 -1.35
N ASN A 42 4.61 -11.34 -1.95
CA ASN A 42 4.25 -10.08 -1.29
C ASN A 42 5.20 -9.71 -0.14
N SER A 43 6.47 -10.06 -0.26
CA SER A 43 7.49 -9.77 0.75
C SER A 43 8.49 -8.72 0.26
N ILE A 44 8.74 -7.75 1.11
CA ILE A 44 9.79 -6.74 0.89
C ILE A 44 11.21 -7.27 1.16
N SER A 45 11.32 -8.48 1.71
CA SER A 45 12.60 -9.12 2.07
C SER A 45 13.13 -10.09 1.01
N THR A 46 12.31 -10.41 0.02
CA THR A 46 12.58 -11.35 -1.06
C THR A 46 12.54 -10.58 -2.36
N CYS A 47 13.67 -10.53 -3.06
CA CYS A 47 13.79 -9.67 -4.23
C CYS A 47 14.26 -10.44 -5.47
N SER A 48 13.72 -10.04 -6.61
CA SER A 48 14.11 -10.53 -7.91
C SER A 48 15.04 -9.53 -8.59
N ARG A 49 16.16 -10.06 -9.08
CA ARG A 49 17.18 -9.26 -9.74
C ARG A 49 16.99 -9.31 -11.25
N PHE A 50 17.05 -8.13 -11.84
CA PHE A 50 17.03 -7.89 -13.27
C PHE A 50 18.46 -7.55 -13.71
N VAL A 51 19.09 -8.45 -14.46
CA VAL A 51 20.46 -8.25 -14.98
C VAL A 51 20.38 -8.00 -16.48
N ALA A 52 20.76 -6.79 -16.89
CA ALA A 52 20.79 -6.39 -18.29
C ALA A 52 22.14 -6.68 -18.92
N ASP A 53 22.16 -7.23 -20.13
CA ASP A 53 23.33 -7.33 -21.00
C ASP A 53 23.42 -6.18 -22.04
N GLY A 54 22.42 -5.29 -22.03
CA GLY A 54 22.30 -4.16 -22.95
C GLY A 54 21.25 -3.15 -22.47
N HIS A 55 20.98 -2.13 -23.30
CA HIS A 55 19.97 -1.13 -22.98
C HIS A 55 18.56 -1.71 -23.23
N GLN A 56 17.94 -2.22 -22.17
CA GLN A 56 16.63 -2.86 -22.21
C GLN A 56 15.69 -2.18 -21.22
N TYR A 57 14.40 -2.12 -21.56
CA TYR A 57 13.34 -1.70 -20.66
C TYR A 57 12.57 -2.92 -20.13
N THR A 58 11.89 -2.72 -19.01
CA THR A 58 11.07 -3.75 -18.36
C THR A 58 9.69 -3.21 -18.08
N GLN A 59 8.65 -3.98 -18.43
CA GLN A 59 7.28 -3.69 -18.04
C GLN A 59 6.74 -4.80 -17.15
N ILE A 60 6.16 -4.40 -16.03
CA ILE A 60 5.58 -5.28 -15.03
C ILE A 60 4.15 -4.88 -14.80
N PHE A 61 3.24 -5.80 -15.03
CA PHE A 61 1.82 -5.60 -14.86
C PHE A 61 1.34 -6.37 -13.65
N GLN A 62 0.52 -5.76 -12.81
CA GLN A 62 -0.10 -6.39 -11.66
C GLN A 62 -1.60 -6.13 -11.68
N GLN A 63 -2.38 -7.21 -11.66
CA GLN A 63 -3.83 -7.12 -11.52
C GLN A 63 -4.20 -6.49 -10.18
N THR A 64 -5.20 -5.61 -10.19
CA THR A 64 -5.71 -4.94 -9.01
C THR A 64 -7.20 -5.21 -8.82
N THR A 65 -7.66 -5.16 -7.57
CA THR A 65 -9.08 -5.34 -7.21
C THR A 65 -9.76 -4.01 -6.87
N CYS A 66 -9.12 -2.89 -7.20
CA CYS A 66 -9.62 -1.55 -6.86
C CYS A 66 -10.76 -1.14 -7.79
N THR A 67 -11.97 -1.02 -7.23
CA THR A 67 -13.16 -0.47 -7.90
C THR A 67 -13.30 1.03 -7.68
N THR A 68 -12.16 1.73 -7.57
CA THR A 68 -12.07 3.14 -7.17
C THR A 68 -11.20 3.88 -8.17
N ASP A 69 -11.50 5.17 -8.36
CA ASP A 69 -10.77 6.05 -9.27
C ASP A 69 -9.38 6.46 -8.74
N ARG A 70 -9.11 6.19 -7.45
CA ARG A 70 -7.84 6.51 -6.78
C ARG A 70 -7.18 5.27 -6.20
N MET A 71 -5.87 5.23 -6.33
CA MET A 71 -5.03 4.17 -5.80
C MET A 71 -3.62 4.70 -5.53
N SER A 72 -3.02 4.26 -4.42
CA SER A 72 -1.59 4.43 -4.18
C SER A 72 -0.87 3.17 -4.62
N VAL A 73 0.26 3.31 -5.31
CA VAL A 73 1.15 2.20 -5.68
C VAL A 73 2.49 2.40 -5.01
N THR A 74 2.97 1.36 -4.33
CA THR A 74 4.28 1.33 -3.69
C THR A 74 5.15 0.31 -4.40
N LEU A 75 6.32 0.72 -4.86
CA LEU A 75 7.36 -0.17 -5.36
C LEU A 75 8.50 -0.21 -4.35
N VAL A 76 8.97 -1.40 -4.01
CA VAL A 76 10.13 -1.61 -3.13
C VAL A 76 11.19 -2.39 -3.87
N GLY A 77 12.43 -1.91 -3.87
CA GLY A 77 13.51 -2.52 -4.63
C GLY A 77 14.87 -1.88 -4.38
N GLN A 78 15.82 -2.10 -5.28
CA GLN A 78 17.13 -1.45 -5.25
C GLN A 78 17.46 -0.87 -6.63
N ASP A 79 18.15 0.27 -6.66
CA ASP A 79 18.51 1.01 -7.88
C ASP A 79 17.28 1.42 -8.71
N MET A 80 16.16 1.65 -8.03
CA MET A 80 14.84 1.86 -8.62
C MET A 80 14.74 3.19 -9.35
N LYS A 81 15.48 4.22 -8.91
CA LYS A 81 15.46 5.59 -9.47
C LYS A 81 14.03 6.07 -9.77
N CYS A 82 13.21 6.14 -8.72
CA CYS A 82 11.75 6.26 -8.76
C CYS A 82 11.22 7.38 -9.68
N VAL A 83 11.92 8.50 -9.82
CA VAL A 83 11.44 9.64 -10.62
C VAL A 83 12.06 9.68 -12.02
N ASP A 84 13.25 9.13 -12.20
CA ASP A 84 14.04 9.33 -13.42
C ASP A 84 13.82 8.26 -14.47
N ASN A 85 13.67 7.01 -14.05
CA ASN A 85 13.70 5.85 -14.92
C ASN A 85 12.55 4.87 -14.59
N MET A 86 11.70 5.18 -13.63
CA MET A 86 10.56 4.37 -13.22
C MET A 86 9.27 5.14 -13.45
N TYR A 87 8.33 4.49 -14.13
CA TYR A 87 7.03 5.08 -14.45
C TYR A 87 5.95 4.10 -14.02
N VAL A 88 4.96 4.59 -13.28
CA VAL A 88 3.81 3.78 -12.89
C VAL A 88 2.58 4.28 -13.63
N VAL A 89 1.72 3.38 -14.09
CA VAL A 89 0.48 3.68 -14.80
C VAL A 89 -0.64 2.83 -14.20
N GLY A 90 -1.77 3.45 -13.88
CA GLY A 90 -3.01 2.74 -13.60
C GLY A 90 -3.79 2.55 -14.90
N LEU A 91 -4.19 1.32 -15.19
CA LEU A 91 -4.88 0.92 -16.41
C LEU A 91 -6.35 0.56 -16.10
N THR A 92 -7.25 0.97 -16.98
CA THR A 92 -8.67 0.60 -16.98
C THR A 92 -8.91 -0.54 -17.99
N GLY A 93 -10.03 -1.27 -17.90
CA GLY A 93 -10.27 -2.45 -18.77
C GLY A 93 -10.26 -2.17 -20.27
N SER A 94 -10.51 -0.93 -20.70
CA SER A 94 -10.37 -0.52 -22.10
C SER A 94 -8.93 -0.50 -22.59
N ASP A 95 -7.97 -0.49 -21.69
CA ASP A 95 -6.58 -0.08 -21.92
C ASP A 95 -5.59 -1.22 -21.68
N VAL A 96 -6.01 -2.26 -20.96
CA VAL A 96 -5.23 -3.49 -20.75
C VAL A 96 -4.83 -4.11 -22.09
N GLY A 97 -3.51 -4.23 -22.33
CA GLY A 97 -2.95 -4.88 -23.52
C GLY A 97 -2.98 -4.08 -24.83
N LYS A 98 -3.25 -2.76 -24.80
CA LYS A 98 -3.24 -1.91 -26.00
C LYS A 98 -1.92 -1.14 -26.15
N ALA A 99 -1.41 -1.00 -27.37
CA ALA A 99 -0.16 -0.27 -27.65
C ALA A 99 -0.36 1.24 -27.96
N ASN A 100 -1.60 1.75 -27.85
CA ASN A 100 -1.93 3.12 -28.30
C ASN A 100 -1.64 4.16 -27.21
N ASN A 101 -0.35 4.49 -27.12
CA ASN A 101 0.37 5.35 -26.18
C ASN A 101 -0.15 6.79 -26.00
N LYS A 102 -1.02 7.01 -24.99
CA LYS A 102 -1.06 8.25 -24.18
C LYS A 102 -1.40 7.92 -22.73
N TRP A 103 -0.59 7.06 -22.11
CA TRP A 103 -0.75 6.68 -20.71
C TRP A 103 -0.54 7.89 -19.80
N LYS A 104 -1.53 8.17 -18.94
CA LYS A 104 -1.35 9.12 -17.85
C LYS A 104 -0.57 8.40 -16.74
N THR A 105 0.69 8.76 -16.58
CA THR A 105 1.52 8.21 -15.50
C THR A 105 0.96 8.64 -14.15
N CYS A 106 0.94 7.71 -13.20
CA CYS A 106 0.76 8.00 -11.80
C CYS A 106 1.82 9.00 -11.36
N ARG A 107 1.41 9.94 -10.51
CA ARG A 107 2.30 11.02 -10.07
C ARG A 107 3.23 10.45 -9.01
N PRO A 108 4.57 10.49 -9.19
CA PRO A 108 5.48 10.16 -8.12
C PRO A 108 5.23 11.12 -6.96
N ARG A 109 4.94 10.56 -5.80
CA ARG A 109 4.68 11.34 -4.59
C ARG A 109 5.89 11.37 -3.70
N TRP A 110 6.61 10.26 -3.63
CA TRP A 110 7.73 10.14 -2.73
C TRP A 110 8.69 9.03 -3.14
N GLN A 111 9.94 9.22 -2.71
CA GLN A 111 10.97 8.22 -2.71
C GLN A 111 11.79 8.33 -1.41
N THR A 112 12.13 7.21 -0.79
CA THR A 112 13.21 7.15 0.20
C THR A 112 14.05 5.90 -0.04
N THR A 113 15.28 5.92 0.47
CA THR A 113 16.13 4.74 0.52
C THR A 113 16.39 4.43 1.99
N THR A 114 16.07 3.21 2.42
CA THR A 114 16.31 2.77 3.81
C THR A 114 17.80 2.47 4.03
N ASP A 115 18.19 2.30 5.29
CA ASP A 115 19.57 1.93 5.66
C ASP A 115 20.03 0.60 5.01
N ASP A 116 19.09 -0.30 4.74
CA ASP A 116 19.33 -1.57 4.02
C ASP A 116 19.42 -1.40 2.49
N ASN A 117 19.53 -0.15 2.01
CA ASN A 117 19.60 0.22 0.59
C ASN A 117 18.37 -0.25 -0.21
N LEU A 118 17.18 -0.23 0.41
CA LEU A 118 15.92 -0.45 -0.29
C LEU A 118 15.27 0.89 -0.63
N ASP A 119 15.05 1.11 -1.92
CA ASP A 119 14.28 2.22 -2.45
C ASP A 119 12.77 1.92 -2.30
N TRP A 120 12.04 2.86 -1.71
CA TRP A 120 10.59 2.85 -1.60
C TRP A 120 10.02 3.97 -2.45
N CYS A 121 9.34 3.62 -3.54
CA CYS A 121 8.75 4.56 -4.47
C CYS A 121 7.22 4.57 -4.32
N ILE A 122 6.62 5.69 -3.91
CA ILE A 122 5.16 5.81 -3.81
C ILE A 122 4.61 6.71 -4.92
N TYR A 123 3.58 6.22 -5.61
CA TYR A 123 2.90 6.91 -6.70
C TYR A 123 1.40 7.02 -6.43
N ASP A 124 0.85 8.21 -6.66
CA ASP A 124 -0.60 8.42 -6.67
C ASP A 124 -1.14 8.19 -8.09
N CYS A 125 -1.98 7.18 -8.24
CA CYS A 125 -2.68 6.86 -9.47
C CYS A 125 -4.10 7.41 -9.45
N ILE A 126 -4.54 7.95 -10.59
CA ILE A 126 -5.93 8.33 -10.83
C ILE A 126 -6.39 7.61 -12.10
N CYS A 127 -7.29 6.65 -11.95
CA CYS A 127 -7.92 5.90 -13.03
C CYS A 127 -9.29 6.49 -13.35
N THR A 128 -9.74 6.37 -14.60
CA THR A 128 -11.11 6.78 -14.98
C THR A 128 -12.05 5.60 -14.81
N GLY A 129 -12.78 5.54 -13.70
CA GLY A 129 -13.59 4.37 -13.33
C GLY A 129 -12.82 3.48 -12.38
N ASP A 130 -12.35 2.33 -12.87
CA ASP A 130 -11.67 1.32 -12.05
C ASP A 130 -10.19 1.17 -12.43
N CYS A 131 -9.31 1.13 -11.42
CA CYS A 131 -7.94 0.66 -11.62
C CYS A 131 -7.97 -0.87 -11.65
N GLU A 132 -8.03 -1.47 -12.84
CA GLU A 132 -8.04 -2.94 -13.01
C GLU A 132 -6.63 -3.53 -13.01
N GLN A 133 -5.65 -2.74 -13.42
CA GLN A 133 -4.26 -3.16 -13.46
C GLN A 133 -3.30 -2.00 -13.21
N VAL A 134 -2.14 -2.29 -12.62
CA VAL A 134 -1.00 -1.38 -12.53
C VAL A 134 0.09 -1.86 -13.47
N MET A 135 0.70 -0.94 -14.22
CA MET A 135 1.93 -1.18 -14.97
C MET A 135 3.07 -0.37 -14.36
N ALA A 136 4.15 -1.04 -13.94
CA ALA A 136 5.45 -0.43 -13.65
C ALA A 136 6.36 -0.59 -14.87
N LEU A 137 6.83 0.52 -15.43
CA LEU A 137 7.71 0.61 -16.57
C LEU A 137 9.07 1.14 -16.12
N ARG A 138 10.10 0.29 -16.21
CA ARG A 138 11.49 0.68 -16.06
C ARG A 138 12.07 1.05 -17.43
N TRP A 139 12.39 2.33 -17.61
CA TRP A 139 13.03 2.85 -18.81
C TRP A 139 14.38 3.51 -18.46
N PRO A 140 15.50 2.77 -18.50
CA PRO A 140 16.80 3.32 -18.11
C PRO A 140 17.26 4.39 -19.11
N LYS A 141 17.81 5.51 -18.63
CA LYS A 141 18.44 6.53 -19.51
C LYS A 141 19.88 6.18 -19.90
N LYS A 142 20.55 5.32 -19.13
CA LYS A 142 21.95 4.90 -19.31
C LYS A 142 22.07 3.39 -19.08
N LEU A 143 23.04 2.74 -19.72
CA LEU A 143 23.28 1.30 -19.55
C LEU A 143 23.54 0.88 -18.09
N ALA A 144 24.21 1.74 -17.32
CA ALA A 144 24.45 1.50 -15.90
C ALA A 144 23.16 1.41 -15.05
N ASP A 145 22.03 1.89 -15.58
CA ASP A 145 20.74 1.91 -14.89
C ASP A 145 19.84 0.73 -15.31
N SER A 146 20.31 -0.09 -16.26
CA SER A 146 19.54 -1.18 -16.84
C SER A 146 19.44 -2.39 -15.93
N SER A 147 20.40 -2.59 -15.02
CA SER A 147 20.30 -3.59 -13.95
C SER A 147 19.65 -2.97 -12.71
N TRP A 148 18.74 -3.71 -12.07
CA TRP A 148 17.98 -3.25 -10.90
C TRP A 148 17.36 -4.44 -10.16
N THR A 149 16.77 -4.19 -9.00
CA THR A 149 16.14 -5.23 -8.17
C THR A 149 14.75 -4.78 -7.77
N LEU A 150 13.78 -5.69 -7.82
CA LEU A 150 12.42 -5.47 -7.35
C LEU A 150 12.07 -6.50 -6.28
N CYS A 151 11.53 -6.05 -5.16
CA CYS A 151 11.08 -6.90 -4.06
C CYS A 151 9.55 -7.00 -4.07
N ASP A 152 8.87 -5.86 -4.01
CA ASP A 152 7.41 -5.83 -3.98
C ASP A 152 6.82 -4.73 -4.86
N ILE A 153 5.63 -5.04 -5.38
CA ILE A 153 4.70 -4.09 -5.97
C ILE A 153 3.40 -4.25 -5.19
N SER A 154 3.05 -3.23 -4.42
CA SER A 154 1.82 -3.18 -3.65
C SER A 154 0.94 -2.04 -4.12
N TYR A 155 -0.37 -2.23 -4.01
CA TYR A 155 -1.35 -1.22 -4.32
C TYR A 155 -2.36 -1.10 -3.19
N HIS A 156 -2.89 0.10 -3.02
CA HIS A 156 -3.85 0.42 -1.98
C HIS A 156 -4.98 1.27 -2.55
N CYS A 157 -6.17 0.68 -2.63
CA CYS A 157 -7.36 1.36 -3.11
C CYS A 157 -7.68 2.56 -2.19
N ASN A 158 -8.06 3.68 -2.79
CA ASN A 158 -8.27 4.98 -2.14
C ASN A 158 -7.05 5.61 -1.44
N GLY A 159 -5.91 4.92 -1.34
CA GLY A 159 -4.70 5.44 -0.71
C GLY A 159 -4.25 6.79 -1.31
N TYR A 160 -3.68 7.66 -0.48
CA TYR A 160 -3.37 9.04 -0.87
C TYR A 160 -2.23 9.64 -0.06
N CYS A 161 -1.36 10.42 -0.72
CA CYS A 161 -0.35 11.24 -0.06
C CYS A 161 -0.70 12.74 -0.02
N SER A 162 -0.83 13.28 1.19
CA SER A 162 -0.99 14.71 1.47
C SER A 162 0.36 15.42 1.49
N ASP A 163 0.49 16.48 0.68
CA ASP A 163 1.62 17.41 0.63
C ASP A 163 3.03 16.77 0.60
N GLN A 164 3.12 15.54 0.09
CA GLN A 164 4.35 14.72 0.07
C GLN A 164 4.99 14.49 1.45
N SER A 165 4.28 14.77 2.56
CA SER A 165 4.80 14.60 3.92
C SER A 165 4.11 13.46 4.68
N ILE A 166 2.87 13.14 4.32
CA ILE A 166 2.07 12.11 4.98
C ILE A 166 1.28 11.34 3.94
N CYS A 167 1.39 10.01 3.94
CA CYS A 167 0.52 9.13 3.16
C CYS A 167 -0.46 8.38 4.06
N TYR A 168 -1.71 8.29 3.62
CA TYR A 168 -2.75 7.50 4.24
C TYR A 168 -3.05 6.27 3.39
N ILE A 169 -2.92 5.11 4.01
CA ILE A 169 -3.15 3.81 3.38
C ILE A 169 -4.19 3.06 4.20
N TYR A 170 -5.13 2.43 3.53
CA TYR A 170 -6.28 1.78 4.17
C TYR A 170 -6.25 0.28 3.96
N GLY A 171 -6.85 -0.44 4.90
CA GLY A 171 -7.16 -1.85 4.74
C GLY A 171 -8.35 -2.24 5.62
N LYS A 172 -8.65 -3.53 5.67
CA LYS A 172 -9.76 -4.08 6.45
C LYS A 172 -9.33 -5.34 7.17
N GLY A 173 -9.70 -5.47 8.44
CA GLY A 173 -9.33 -6.62 9.27
C GLY A 173 -9.52 -6.35 10.75
N SER A 174 -8.96 -7.24 11.56
CA SER A 174 -8.85 -7.04 13.00
C SER A 174 -7.94 -5.86 13.34
N TRP A 175 -7.95 -5.44 14.60
CA TRP A 175 -7.04 -4.39 15.06
C TRP A 175 -5.58 -4.82 14.92
N ASP A 176 -5.26 -6.08 15.28
CA ASP A 176 -3.92 -6.62 15.16
C ASP A 176 -3.48 -6.75 13.69
N ASP A 177 -4.39 -7.12 12.77
CA ASP A 177 -4.13 -7.09 11.32
C ASP A 177 -3.75 -5.68 10.87
N GLY A 178 -4.46 -4.66 11.35
CA GLY A 178 -4.17 -3.27 11.03
C GLY A 178 -2.79 -2.82 11.50
N VAL A 179 -2.41 -3.19 12.72
CA VAL A 179 -1.07 -2.89 13.25
C VAL A 179 0.02 -3.59 12.45
N ALA A 180 -0.14 -4.88 12.17
CA ALA A 180 0.82 -5.66 11.40
C ALA A 180 0.94 -5.11 9.97
N PHE A 181 -0.19 -4.82 9.33
CA PHE A 181 -0.25 -4.23 8.00
C PHE A 181 0.48 -2.89 7.97
N CYS A 182 0.16 -1.95 8.87
CA CYS A 182 0.83 -0.65 8.89
C CYS A 182 2.35 -0.78 9.11
N ARG A 183 2.81 -1.67 10.00
CA ARG A 183 4.25 -1.89 10.22
C ARG A 183 4.96 -2.47 8.99
N GLY A 184 4.26 -3.28 8.20
CA GLY A 184 4.78 -3.83 6.95
C GLY A 184 4.87 -2.82 5.80
N LEU A 185 4.16 -1.69 5.89
CA LEU A 185 4.09 -0.70 4.80
C LEU A 185 5.30 0.21 4.67
N HIS A 186 6.03 0.51 5.75
CA HIS A 186 7.25 1.33 5.78
C HIS A 186 7.74 1.43 7.23
N PRO A 187 9.05 1.59 7.52
CA PRO A 187 9.53 1.81 8.88
C PRO A 187 8.86 2.98 9.64
N SER A 188 8.46 4.04 8.94
CA SER A 188 7.74 5.18 9.53
C SER A 188 6.21 5.04 9.51
N ALA A 189 5.69 3.91 9.04
CA ALA A 189 4.25 3.68 8.97
C ALA A 189 3.71 3.16 10.30
N ARG A 190 2.59 3.72 10.73
CA ARG A 190 1.87 3.32 11.95
C ARG A 190 0.39 3.49 11.75
N MET A 191 -0.40 2.75 12.52
CA MET A 191 -1.83 3.00 12.59
C MET A 191 -2.08 4.38 13.18
N ILE A 192 -3.13 5.07 12.71
CA ILE A 192 -3.40 6.46 13.10
C ILE A 192 -3.58 6.63 14.61
N GLU A 193 -3.04 7.72 15.13
CA GLU A 193 -3.34 8.24 16.46
C GLU A 193 -4.17 9.53 16.29
N GLU A 194 -5.13 9.76 17.18
CA GLU A 194 -5.95 10.97 17.20
C GLU A 194 -5.66 11.73 18.49
N ASN A 195 -4.68 12.62 18.48
CA ASN A 195 -4.25 13.38 19.65
C ASN A 195 -4.95 14.75 19.78
N SER A 196 -5.86 15.08 18.87
CA SER A 196 -6.64 16.33 18.86
C SER A 196 -7.95 16.19 18.08
N ASP A 197 -8.86 17.15 18.27
CA ASP A 197 -10.08 17.25 17.47
C ASP A 197 -9.78 17.50 15.98
N GLU A 198 -8.73 18.25 15.68
CA GLU A 198 -8.27 18.52 14.31
C GLU A 198 -7.81 17.25 13.60
N GLU A 199 -7.03 16.40 14.27
CA GLU A 199 -6.61 15.10 13.73
C GLU A 199 -7.79 14.16 13.54
N SER A 200 -8.69 14.09 14.53
CA SER A 200 -9.90 13.27 14.45
C SER A 200 -10.76 13.67 13.26
N LYS A 201 -11.03 14.97 13.07
CA LYS A 201 -11.80 15.48 11.92
C LYS A 201 -11.16 15.11 10.57
N LYS A 202 -9.82 15.13 10.46
CA LYS A 202 -9.11 14.72 9.24
C LYS A 202 -9.33 13.23 8.95
N HIS A 203 -9.12 12.36 9.93
CA HIS A 203 -9.30 10.92 9.74
C HIS A 203 -10.77 10.56 9.44
N ILE A 204 -11.73 11.23 10.09
CA ILE A 204 -13.16 11.09 9.79
C ILE A 204 -13.45 11.47 8.33
N ALA A 205 -12.96 12.62 7.87
CA ALA A 205 -13.18 13.06 6.50
C ALA A 205 -12.62 12.06 5.48
N GLU A 206 -11.45 11.49 5.74
CA GLU A 206 -10.85 10.46 4.89
C GLU A 206 -11.64 9.15 4.92
N ALA A 207 -12.08 8.69 6.09
CA ALA A 207 -12.93 7.49 6.20
C ALA A 207 -14.26 7.66 5.45
N VAL A 208 -14.91 8.82 5.59
CA VAL A 208 -16.15 9.15 4.85
C VAL A 208 -15.91 9.18 3.35
N LYS A 209 -14.84 9.83 2.90
CA LYS A 209 -14.46 9.91 1.49
C LYS A 209 -14.19 8.54 0.88
N ALA A 210 -13.60 7.63 1.66
CA ALA A 210 -13.38 6.24 1.28
C ALA A 210 -14.62 5.34 1.46
N GLY A 211 -15.78 5.88 1.87
CA GLY A 211 -17.03 5.14 1.99
C GLY A 211 -17.14 4.25 3.24
N HIS A 212 -16.29 4.46 4.25
CA HIS A 212 -16.30 3.69 5.48
C HIS A 212 -17.07 4.42 6.58
N SER A 213 -17.71 3.65 7.46
CA SER A 213 -18.52 4.17 8.59
C SER A 213 -17.96 3.76 9.96
N THR A 214 -16.84 3.05 10.00
CA THR A 214 -16.16 2.62 11.22
C THR A 214 -14.70 2.34 10.88
N TYR A 215 -13.77 2.80 11.71
CA TYR A 215 -12.35 2.51 11.54
C TYR A 215 -11.62 2.36 12.88
N TRP A 216 -10.64 1.46 12.91
CA TRP A 216 -9.72 1.30 14.04
C TRP A 216 -8.81 2.52 14.19
N ILE A 217 -8.52 2.90 15.43
CA ILE A 217 -7.42 3.80 15.80
C ILE A 217 -6.37 3.03 16.58
N GLY A 218 -5.15 3.57 16.64
CA GLY A 218 -3.98 2.98 17.28
C GLY A 218 -4.10 2.75 18.79
N ALA A 219 -5.20 3.12 19.44
CA ALA A 219 -5.39 2.98 20.87
C ALA A 219 -5.81 1.55 21.24
N ARG A 220 -5.21 1.03 22.31
CA ARG A 220 -5.55 -0.27 22.90
C ARG A 220 -5.36 -0.26 24.42
N ARG A 221 -6.16 -1.05 25.12
CA ARG A 221 -6.01 -1.37 26.54
C ARG A 221 -4.92 -2.42 26.72
N PRO A 222 -3.95 -2.24 27.65
CA PRO A 222 -2.94 -3.25 27.91
C PRO A 222 -3.57 -4.46 28.62
N SER A 223 -3.08 -5.66 28.30
CA SER A 223 -3.57 -6.91 28.91
C SER A 223 -3.33 -6.99 30.42
N ALA A 224 -2.35 -6.24 30.94
CA ALA A 224 -2.08 -6.06 32.36
C ALA A 224 -2.15 -4.56 32.68
N GLY A 225 -3.13 -4.12 33.46
CA GLY A 225 -3.31 -2.71 33.79
C GLY A 225 -4.71 -2.35 34.28
N SER A 226 -4.93 -1.06 34.52
CA SER A 226 -6.25 -0.52 34.85
C SER A 226 -7.23 -0.68 33.68
N ARG A 227 -8.50 -0.97 34.00
CA ARG A 227 -9.58 -1.12 33.00
C ARG A 227 -9.92 0.17 32.24
N TYR A 228 -9.35 1.31 32.62
CA TYR A 228 -9.60 2.63 32.00
C TYR A 228 -8.37 3.21 31.32
N GLU A 229 -7.23 2.54 31.38
CA GLU A 229 -6.01 3.04 30.77
C GLU A 229 -5.87 2.50 29.36
N PHE A 230 -5.74 3.43 28.42
CA PHE A 230 -5.50 3.13 27.03
C PHE A 230 -4.22 3.85 26.60
N TYR A 231 -3.52 3.24 25.67
CA TYR A 231 -2.27 3.74 25.16
C TYR A 231 -2.29 3.64 23.64
N TRP A 232 -1.62 4.57 22.98
CA TRP A 232 -1.33 4.45 21.56
C TRP A 232 -0.28 3.36 21.34
N ASN A 233 -0.53 2.42 20.44
CA ASN A 233 0.42 1.32 20.21
C ASN A 233 1.75 1.80 19.63
N SER A 234 1.73 2.85 18.81
CA SER A 234 2.94 3.36 18.14
C SER A 234 3.81 4.16 19.09
N SER A 235 3.26 5.15 19.78
CA SER A 235 4.05 5.99 20.70
C SER A 235 4.20 5.41 22.11
N GLY A 236 3.35 4.46 22.51
CA GLY A 236 3.28 3.97 23.90
C GLY A 236 2.71 4.98 24.89
N ASN A 237 2.34 6.17 24.42
CA ASN A 237 1.82 7.24 25.26
C ASN A 237 0.38 6.95 25.69
N GLY A 238 0.04 7.34 26.92
CA GLY A 238 -1.35 7.34 27.38
C GLY A 238 -2.20 8.35 26.61
N LEU A 239 -3.52 8.13 26.56
CA LEU A 239 -4.43 9.04 25.88
C LEU A 239 -4.58 10.36 26.65
N LEU A 240 -4.00 11.45 26.14
CA LEU A 240 -4.18 12.81 26.67
C LEU A 240 -5.43 13.50 26.14
N TYR A 241 -5.80 13.17 24.90
CA TYR A 241 -7.04 13.58 24.27
C TYR A 241 -7.95 12.35 24.14
N THR A 242 -9.24 12.53 24.42
CA THR A 242 -10.22 11.46 24.26
C THR A 242 -11.51 11.96 23.63
N ARG A 243 -12.10 11.13 22.77
CA ARG A 243 -13.39 11.41 22.13
C ARG A 243 -14.39 10.27 22.34
N TRP A 244 -14.39 9.68 23.53
CA TRP A 244 -15.29 8.58 23.88
C TRP A 244 -16.75 8.93 23.68
N ARG A 245 -17.53 7.96 23.18
CA ARG A 245 -18.99 8.06 23.16
C ARG A 245 -19.51 8.01 24.59
N ASP A 246 -20.69 8.60 24.83
CA ASP A 246 -21.29 8.59 26.15
C ASP A 246 -21.46 7.14 26.64
N GLY A 247 -20.91 6.84 27.81
CA GLY A 247 -20.90 5.48 28.38
C GLY A 247 -19.69 4.61 28.01
N GLN A 248 -18.79 5.11 27.17
CA GLN A 248 -17.51 4.45 26.83
C GLN A 248 -16.32 5.08 27.59
N PRO A 249 -15.25 4.31 27.84
CA PRO A 249 -15.13 2.87 27.60
C PRO A 249 -16.03 2.03 28.52
N TYR A 250 -16.66 0.97 28.00
CA TYR A 250 -17.68 0.20 28.71
C TYR A 250 -17.05 -0.87 29.61
N LYS A 251 -17.44 -0.86 30.89
CA LYS A 251 -16.86 -1.73 31.93
C LYS A 251 -17.16 -3.23 31.78
N GLY A 252 -18.17 -3.61 31.00
CA GLY A 252 -18.87 -4.88 31.16
C GLY A 252 -18.52 -5.99 30.17
N GLU A 253 -17.73 -5.72 29.12
CA GLU A 253 -17.41 -6.73 28.11
C GLU A 253 -15.92 -7.11 28.19
N ALA A 254 -15.65 -8.30 28.75
CA ALA A 254 -14.32 -8.86 28.74
C ALA A 254 -13.84 -9.01 27.28
N GLY A 255 -12.68 -8.43 26.95
CA GLY A 255 -12.10 -8.49 25.60
C GLY A 255 -12.38 -7.27 24.71
N ALA A 256 -13.14 -6.28 25.17
CA ALA A 256 -13.27 -4.99 24.49
C ALA A 256 -12.04 -4.10 24.77
N ASP A 257 -10.91 -4.41 24.12
CA ASP A 257 -9.62 -3.79 24.42
C ASP A 257 -9.12 -2.85 23.29
N CYS A 258 -9.76 -2.86 22.12
CA CYS A 258 -9.32 -2.08 20.97
C CYS A 258 -10.32 -0.99 20.62
N VAL A 259 -9.83 0.15 20.13
CA VAL A 259 -10.67 1.36 19.97
C VAL A 259 -10.95 1.64 18.50
N PHE A 260 -12.23 1.82 18.15
CA PHE A 260 -12.64 2.34 16.84
C PHE A 260 -13.41 3.65 16.97
N ALA A 261 -13.38 4.45 15.91
CA ALA A 261 -14.31 5.56 15.72
C ALA A 261 -15.56 5.08 14.97
N TYR A 262 -16.76 5.46 15.44
CA TYR A 262 -18.02 4.93 14.95
C TYR A 262 -18.93 5.99 14.33
N GLY A 263 -19.24 5.87 13.04
CA GLY A 263 -20.06 6.84 12.31
C GLY A 263 -21.45 7.05 12.90
N LYS A 264 -22.18 5.98 13.29
CA LYS A 264 -23.49 6.13 13.96
C LYS A 264 -23.38 6.71 15.37
N GLY A 265 -22.19 6.67 15.96
CA GLY A 265 -21.85 7.30 17.24
C GLY A 265 -21.33 8.73 17.11
N ASN A 266 -21.63 9.43 16.00
CA ASN A 266 -21.09 10.76 15.68
C ASN A 266 -19.55 10.80 15.64
N TRP A 267 -18.95 9.70 15.17
CA TRP A 267 -17.50 9.50 15.11
C TRP A 267 -16.80 9.62 16.45
N ARG A 268 -17.53 9.33 17.54
CA ARG A 268 -16.93 9.13 18.85
C ARG A 268 -16.38 7.71 18.98
N TRP A 269 -15.49 7.55 19.94
CA TRP A 269 -14.76 6.30 20.16
C TRP A 269 -15.55 5.32 21.01
N ASP A 270 -15.42 4.05 20.66
CA ASP A 270 -15.92 2.91 21.41
C ASP A 270 -14.77 1.89 21.56
N ASP A 271 -14.65 1.27 22.72
CA ASP A 271 -13.83 0.07 22.89
C ASP A 271 -14.63 -1.18 22.49
N ASN A 272 -13.99 -2.09 21.77
CA ASN A 272 -14.62 -3.29 21.27
C ASN A 272 -13.62 -4.43 21.08
N ALA A 273 -14.15 -5.62 20.77
CA ALA A 273 -13.35 -6.80 20.53
C ALA A 273 -12.36 -6.57 19.38
N CYS A 274 -11.08 -6.73 19.67
CA CYS A 274 -9.99 -6.52 18.71
C CYS A 274 -10.14 -7.38 17.43
N SER A 275 -10.88 -8.49 17.51
CA SER A 275 -11.14 -9.41 16.39
C SER A 275 -12.18 -8.90 15.39
N MET A 276 -12.88 -7.79 15.65
CA MET A 276 -13.83 -7.23 14.70
C MET A 276 -13.13 -6.84 13.38
N SER A 277 -13.71 -7.24 12.25
CA SER A 277 -13.20 -6.89 10.92
C SER A 277 -13.80 -5.58 10.44
N VAL A 278 -13.09 -4.47 10.67
CA VAL A 278 -13.45 -3.13 10.19
C VAL A 278 -12.27 -2.49 9.46
N MET A 279 -12.47 -1.28 8.92
CA MET A 279 -11.38 -0.54 8.28
C MET A 279 -10.30 -0.21 9.30
N TYR A 280 -9.04 -0.17 8.88
CA TYR A 280 -7.96 0.52 9.61
C TYR A 280 -7.25 1.48 8.66
N MET A 281 -6.58 2.47 9.26
CA MET A 281 -5.86 3.51 8.52
C MET A 281 -4.43 3.62 9.03
N CYS A 282 -3.49 3.51 8.11
CA CYS A 282 -2.08 3.74 8.34
C CYS A 282 -1.72 5.17 7.95
N LYS A 283 -0.94 5.82 8.79
CA LYS A 283 -0.21 7.05 8.50
C LYS A 283 1.23 6.69 8.25
N VAL A 284 1.75 7.02 7.07
CA VAL A 284 3.17 6.93 6.71
C VAL A 284 3.72 8.33 6.75
N GLN A 285 4.78 8.58 7.52
CA GLN A 285 5.41 9.90 7.58
C GLN A 285 6.67 9.89 6.74
N VAL A 286 6.70 10.84 5.83
CA VAL A 286 7.47 10.76 4.60
C VAL A 286 8.75 11.62 4.71
N ASN A 287 8.76 12.56 5.66
CA ASN A 287 9.90 13.39 6.07
C ASN A 287 9.97 13.42 7.62
N GLU A 288 11.13 13.09 8.19
CA GLU A 288 11.60 13.60 9.49
C GLU A 288 12.91 14.34 9.27
#